data_AF-A0A920MCP3-F1
#
_entry.id   AF-A0A920MCP3-F1
#
_cell.length_a   1.000
_cell.length_b   1.000
_cell.length_c   1.000
_cell.angle_alpha   90.00
_cell.angle_beta   90.00
_cell.angle_gamma   90.00
#
_symmetry.space_group_name_H-M   'P 1'
#
loop_
_entity.id
_entity.type
_entity.pdbx_description
1 polymer ?
#
loop_
_entity_poly.entity_id
_entity_poly.type
_entity_poly.pdbx_seq_one_letter_code
_entity_poly.pdbx_strand_id
1 'polypeptide(L)'
;MSGNATDGDEKIKIKPIWNLLENKYYLDFFYFKFIIDPVKITFAKFVDSFNSNVLDRFVNGVGTTASKAGGIVYTNLDQGGIDKVLNLSSTGTDTIGSKVKLIQTGKTQQYLMYFLIGVIVISLIILLVL
;
A
#
# COMPACT_ATOMS: atom_id res chain seq x y z
N MET A 1 -24.33 45.07 -68.02
CA MET A 1 -22.93 44.60 -67.94
C MET A 1 -22.81 43.79 -66.66
N SER A 2 -22.95 42.46 -66.75
CA SER A 2 -22.87 41.58 -65.59
C SER A 2 -21.38 41.35 -65.29
N GLY A 3 -20.85 42.06 -64.30
CA GLY A 3 -19.49 41.83 -63.81
C GLY A 3 -19.48 40.51 -63.03
N ASN A 4 -18.94 39.45 -63.64
CA ASN A 4 -18.68 38.20 -62.93
C ASN A 4 -17.68 38.48 -61.80
N ALA A 5 -18.00 38.04 -60.57
CA ALA A 5 -17.16 38.22 -59.39
C ALA A 5 -15.73 37.64 -59.57
N THR A 6 -15.57 36.70 -60.50
CA THR A 6 -14.29 36.07 -60.86
C THR A 6 -13.34 36.97 -61.64
N ASP A 7 -13.82 38.07 -62.24
CA ASP A 7 -13.02 38.98 -63.08
C ASP A 7 -12.36 40.13 -62.28
N GLY A 8 -12.77 40.29 -61.01
CA GLY A 8 -12.15 41.24 -60.07
C GLY A 8 -10.83 40.71 -59.49
N ASP A 9 -10.74 39.40 -59.27
CA ASP A 9 -9.59 38.73 -58.65
C ASP A 9 -8.36 38.69 -59.56
N GLU A 10 -8.53 38.77 -60.88
CA GLU A 10 -7.39 38.77 -61.82
C GLU A 10 -6.70 40.14 -61.93
N LYS A 11 -7.42 41.24 -61.65
CA LYS A 11 -6.94 42.61 -61.89
C LYS A 11 -6.06 43.16 -60.76
N ILE A 12 -6.01 42.47 -59.61
CA ILE A 12 -5.22 42.85 -58.42
C ILE A 12 -4.20 41.73 -58.11
N LYS A 13 -3.67 41.03 -59.11
CA LYS A 13 -2.61 40.01 -58.91
C LYS A 13 -1.22 40.61 -58.87
N ILE A 14 -0.97 41.49 -57.91
CA ILE A 14 0.41 41.79 -57.49
C ILE A 14 0.75 40.73 -56.43
N LYS A 15 1.35 39.61 -56.86
CA LYS A 15 1.69 38.43 -56.02
C LYS A 15 2.07 38.73 -54.55
N PRO A 16 2.93 39.72 -54.25
CA PRO A 16 3.28 40.05 -52.86
C PRO A 16 2.12 40.64 -52.03
N ILE A 17 1.27 41.49 -52.62
CA ILE A 17 0.13 42.13 -51.92
C ILE A 17 -0.96 41.11 -51.65
N TRP A 18 -1.25 40.24 -52.63
CA TRP A 18 -2.20 39.16 -52.47
C TRP A 18 -1.80 38.20 -51.34
N ASN A 19 -0.52 37.80 -51.30
CA ASN A 19 0.00 36.96 -50.20
C ASN A 19 -0.15 37.62 -48.82
N LEU A 20 0.06 38.93 -48.70
CA LEU A 20 -0.12 39.64 -47.43
C LEU A 20 -1.58 39.63 -46.97
N LEU A 21 -2.52 39.90 -47.88
CA LEU A 21 -3.95 39.92 -47.59
C LEU A 21 -4.48 38.51 -47.27
N GLU A 22 -4.08 37.51 -48.05
CA GLU A 22 -4.45 36.11 -47.86
C GLU A 22 -3.95 35.56 -46.52
N ASN A 23 -2.74 35.94 -46.10
CA ASN A 23 -2.19 35.61 -44.78
C ASN A 23 -2.66 36.56 -43.66
N LYS A 24 -3.71 37.37 -43.88
CA LYS A 24 -4.28 38.32 -42.90
C LYS A 24 -3.22 39.21 -42.26
N TYR A 25 -2.33 39.74 -43.07
CA TYR A 25 -1.20 40.58 -42.66
C TYR A 25 -0.25 39.91 -41.64
N TYR A 26 -0.26 38.58 -41.54
CA TYR A 26 0.50 37.80 -40.57
C TYR A 26 0.22 38.16 -39.10
N LEU A 27 -0.88 38.86 -38.82
CA LEU A 27 -1.26 39.26 -37.45
C LEU A 27 -1.52 38.05 -36.57
N ASP A 28 -2.17 37.03 -37.12
CA ASP A 28 -2.41 35.76 -36.43
C ASP A 28 -1.09 35.07 -36.08
N PHE A 29 -0.16 34.95 -37.03
CA PHE A 29 1.15 34.35 -36.79
C PHE A 29 1.93 35.09 -35.71
N PHE A 30 1.93 36.42 -35.75
CA PHE A 30 2.59 37.24 -34.74
C PHE A 30 1.95 37.03 -33.36
N TYR A 31 0.62 37.09 -33.28
CA TYR A 31 -0.11 36.93 -32.03
C TYR A 31 0.14 35.56 -31.40
N PHE A 32 0.04 34.48 -32.18
CA PHE A 32 0.30 33.14 -31.67
C PHE A 32 1.75 32.98 -31.24
N LYS A 33 2.70 33.34 -32.10
CA LYS A 33 4.13 33.10 -31.86
C LYS A 33 4.71 33.92 -30.72
N PHE A 34 4.30 35.19 -30.58
CA PHE A 34 4.93 36.12 -29.64
C PHE A 34 4.11 36.39 -28.39
N ILE A 35 2.80 36.12 -28.41
CA ILE A 35 1.93 36.35 -27.24
C ILE A 35 1.45 35.01 -26.68
N ILE A 36 0.70 34.23 -27.46
CA ILE A 36 0.02 33.03 -26.95
C ILE A 36 1.01 31.93 -26.57
N ASP A 37 1.86 31.51 -27.50
CA ASP A 37 2.78 30.38 -27.33
C ASP A 37 3.74 30.56 -26.16
N PRO A 38 4.45 31.70 -25.99
CA PRO A 38 5.36 31.87 -24.86
C PRO A 38 4.62 31.88 -23.52
N VAL A 39 3.44 32.51 -23.44
CA VAL A 39 2.63 32.52 -22.20
C VAL A 39 2.14 31.12 -21.87
N LYS A 40 1.58 30.42 -22.86
CA LYS A 40 1.07 29.05 -22.72
C LYS A 40 2.17 28.10 -22.27
N ILE A 41 3.33 28.11 -22.92
CA ILE A 41 4.44 27.21 -22.59
C ILE A 41 5.00 27.51 -21.21
N THR A 42 5.14 28.79 -20.85
CA THR A 42 5.64 29.19 -19.52
C THR A 42 4.70 28.71 -18.43
N PHE A 43 3.39 28.94 -18.60
CA PHE A 43 2.40 28.50 -17.62
C PHE A 43 2.31 26.97 -17.54
N ALA A 44 2.33 26.28 -18.68
CA ALA A 44 2.34 24.82 -18.73
C ALA A 44 3.54 24.24 -17.99
N LYS A 45 4.75 24.77 -18.22
CA LYS A 45 5.97 24.35 -17.51
C LYS A 45 5.89 24.61 -16.01
N PHE A 46 5.29 25.72 -15.60
CA PHE A 46 5.10 26.03 -14.19
C PHE A 46 4.16 25.02 -13.51
N VAL A 47 3.00 24.77 -14.12
CA VAL A 47 2.01 23.80 -13.61
C VAL A 47 2.60 22.40 -13.55
N ASP A 48 3.29 21.98 -14.62
CA ASP A 48 3.94 20.66 -14.69
C ASP A 48 5.04 20.50 -13.63
N SER A 49 5.87 21.54 -13.44
CA SER A 49 6.89 21.55 -12.38
C SER A 49 6.28 21.52 -10.99
N PHE A 50 5.18 22.25 -10.75
CA PHE A 50 4.48 22.23 -9.48
C PHE A 50 3.89 20.84 -9.19
N ASN A 51 3.23 20.23 -10.17
CA ASN A 51 2.69 18.88 -10.03
C ASN A 51 3.80 17.87 -9.70
N SER A 52 4.83 17.81 -10.54
CA SER A 52 5.88 16.79 -10.47
C SER A 52 6.85 16.99 -9.28
N ASN A 53 7.05 18.23 -8.81
CA ASN A 53 7.97 18.49 -7.70
C ASN A 53 7.29 18.67 -6.35
N VAL A 54 6.08 19.24 -6.30
CA VAL A 54 5.40 19.51 -5.04
C VAL A 54 4.38 18.43 -4.75
N LEU A 55 3.45 18.20 -5.67
CA LEU A 55 2.34 17.27 -5.46
C LEU A 55 2.84 15.83 -5.34
N ASP A 56 3.66 15.38 -6.29
CA ASP A 56 4.20 14.02 -6.27
C ASP A 56 5.07 13.76 -5.03
N ARG A 57 5.92 14.72 -4.64
CA ARG A 57 6.77 14.55 -3.44
C ARG A 57 5.94 14.52 -2.17
N PHE A 58 4.90 15.34 -2.07
CA PHE A 58 3.98 15.33 -0.94
C PHE A 58 3.27 13.99 -0.82
N VAL A 59 2.65 13.52 -1.91
CA VAL A 59 1.93 12.24 -1.94
C VAL A 59 2.87 11.07 -1.62
N ASN A 60 4.05 11.03 -2.24
CA ASN A 60 5.05 10.00 -1.97
C ASN A 60 5.56 10.06 -0.52
N GLY A 61 5.72 11.26 0.04
CA GLY A 61 6.11 11.45 1.44
C GLY A 61 5.06 10.93 2.41
N VAL A 62 3.78 11.24 2.17
CA VAL A 62 2.66 10.72 2.96
C VAL A 62 2.59 9.19 2.85
N GLY A 63 2.63 8.64 1.64
CA GLY A 63 2.59 7.19 1.41
C GLY A 63 3.74 6.44 2.07
N THR A 64 4.97 6.96 1.96
CA THR A 64 6.15 6.37 2.60
C THR A 64 6.03 6.41 4.12
N THR A 65 5.54 7.51 4.68
CA THR A 65 5.37 7.67 6.14
C THR A 65 4.28 6.73 6.65
N ALA A 66 3.14 6.66 5.98
CA ALA A 66 2.05 5.74 6.33
C ALA A 66 2.50 4.27 6.25
N SER A 67 3.24 3.90 5.20
CA SER A 67 3.80 2.55 5.04
C SER A 67 4.79 2.21 6.16
N LYS A 68 5.70 3.12 6.50
CA LYS A 68 6.63 2.93 7.64
C LYS A 68 5.89 2.81 8.97
N ALA A 69 4.90 3.66 9.22
CA ALA A 69 4.09 3.60 10.43
C ALA A 69 3.34 2.26 10.54
N GLY A 70 2.72 1.80 9.45
CA GLY A 70 2.09 0.49 9.37
C GLY A 70 3.08 -0.66 9.62
N GLY A 71 4.28 -0.58 9.05
CA GLY A 71 5.36 -1.54 9.29
C GLY A 71 5.79 -1.60 10.75
N ILE A 72 5.93 -0.46 11.43
CA ILE A 72 6.24 -0.39 12.87
C ILE A 72 5.13 -1.01 13.72
N VAL A 73 3.87 -0.70 13.42
CA VAL A 73 2.72 -1.28 14.12
C VAL A 73 2.68 -2.80 13.92
N TYR A 74 2.86 -3.27 12.68
CA TYR A 74 2.84 -4.68 12.33
C TYR A 74 3.99 -5.46 12.98
N THR A 75 5.23 -4.96 12.91
CA THR A 75 6.39 -5.65 13.51
C THR A 75 6.35 -5.69 15.04
N ASN A 76 5.87 -4.63 15.70
CA ASN A 76 5.78 -4.62 17.16
C ASN A 76 4.61 -5.44 17.71
N LEU A 77 3.49 -5.49 16.99
CA LEU A 77 2.30 -6.25 17.43
C LEU A 77 2.39 -7.73 17.04
N ASP A 78 2.77 -8.05 15.81
CA ASP A 78 2.65 -9.41 15.26
C ASP A 78 3.85 -10.30 15.66
N GLN A 79 5.09 -9.86 15.45
CA GLN A 79 6.28 -10.70 15.68
C GLN A 79 6.83 -10.70 17.11
N GLY A 80 6.53 -9.67 17.90
CA GLY A 80 7.09 -9.53 19.26
C GLY A 80 6.14 -10.01 20.36
N GLY A 81 4.85 -9.69 20.23
CA GLY A 81 3.85 -9.95 21.26
C GLY A 81 3.26 -11.35 21.17
N ILE A 82 2.73 -11.70 19.99
CA ILE A 82 1.99 -12.96 19.78
C ILE A 82 2.94 -14.16 19.87
N ASP A 83 4.09 -14.12 19.18
CA ASP A 83 5.08 -15.21 19.22
C ASP A 83 5.67 -15.45 20.62
N LYS A 84 5.89 -14.38 21.43
CA LYS A 84 6.37 -14.54 22.81
C LYS A 84 5.30 -15.14 23.72
N VAL A 85 4.05 -14.70 23.60
CA VAL A 85 2.94 -15.24 24.40
C VAL A 85 2.69 -16.71 24.05
N LEU A 86 2.69 -17.06 22.76
CA LEU A 86 2.53 -18.43 22.30
C LEU A 86 3.71 -19.33 22.72
N ASN A 87 4.96 -18.87 22.53
CA ASN A 87 6.12 -19.66 22.94
C ASN A 87 6.18 -19.88 24.46
N LEU A 88 5.80 -18.89 25.27
CA LEU A 88 5.72 -19.06 26.74
C LEU A 88 4.62 -20.07 27.13
N SER A 89 3.45 -19.99 26.48
CA SER A 89 2.34 -20.91 26.74
C SER A 89 2.66 -22.34 26.29
N SER A 90 3.29 -22.51 25.12
CA SER A 90 3.70 -23.81 24.60
C SER A 90 4.79 -24.41 25.49
N THR A 91 5.85 -23.67 25.79
CA THR A 91 6.95 -24.14 26.66
C THR A 91 6.45 -24.54 28.04
N GLY A 92 5.51 -23.78 28.63
CA GLY A 92 4.89 -24.13 29.90
C GLY A 92 4.08 -25.43 29.82
N THR A 93 3.27 -25.58 28.79
CA THR A 93 2.43 -26.76 28.56
C THR A 93 3.27 -28.00 28.26
N ASP A 94 4.30 -27.87 27.43
CA ASP A 94 5.22 -28.96 27.09
C ASP A 94 6.00 -29.43 28.31
N THR A 95 6.44 -28.50 29.17
CA THR A 95 7.14 -28.85 30.42
C THR A 95 6.23 -29.63 31.36
N ILE A 96 4.98 -29.21 31.50
CA ILE A 96 3.99 -29.89 32.35
C ILE A 96 3.63 -31.25 31.76
N GLY A 97 3.34 -31.31 30.45
CA GLY A 97 3.01 -32.54 29.74
C GLY A 97 4.16 -33.56 29.77
N SER A 98 5.40 -33.10 29.64
CA SER A 98 6.60 -33.94 29.75
C SER A 98 6.74 -34.55 31.13
N LYS A 99 6.48 -33.79 32.20
CA LYS A 99 6.48 -34.30 33.58
C LYS A 99 5.34 -35.30 33.82
N VAL A 100 4.13 -35.02 33.33
CA VAL A 100 2.97 -35.93 33.42
C VAL A 100 3.23 -37.22 32.63
N LYS A 101 3.89 -37.13 31.47
CA LYS A 101 4.27 -38.28 30.65
C LYS A 101 5.20 -39.24 31.40
N LEU A 102 6.10 -38.72 32.24
CA LEU A 102 7.00 -39.57 33.05
C LEU A 102 6.27 -40.39 34.14
N ILE A 103 5.07 -39.97 34.55
CA ILE A 103 4.23 -40.75 35.48
C ILE A 103 3.66 -42.00 34.78
N GLN A 104 3.46 -41.93 33.46
CA GLN A 104 3.00 -43.05 32.65
C GLN A 104 4.19 -43.92 32.23
N THR A 105 4.52 -44.91 33.06
CA THR A 105 5.69 -45.78 32.83
C THR A 105 5.45 -46.90 31.81
N GLY A 106 4.22 -47.06 31.32
CA GLY A 106 3.84 -48.09 30.34
C GLY A 106 3.90 -49.54 30.85
N LYS A 107 4.24 -49.76 32.12
CA LYS A 107 4.34 -51.08 32.74
C LYS A 107 3.03 -51.43 33.44
N THR A 108 2.27 -52.38 32.88
CA THR A 108 0.99 -52.87 33.44
C THR A 108 1.11 -53.28 34.92
N GLN A 109 2.24 -53.87 35.30
CA GLN A 109 2.52 -54.29 36.69
C GLN A 109 2.52 -53.12 37.69
N GLN A 110 2.99 -51.93 37.27
CA GLN A 110 3.05 -50.76 38.15
C GLN A 110 1.65 -50.18 38.40
N TYR A 111 0.77 -50.20 37.39
CA TYR A 111 -0.64 -49.83 37.56
C TYR A 111 -1.38 -50.80 38.49
N LEU A 112 -1.12 -52.11 38.36
CA LEU A 112 -1.71 -53.12 39.25
C LEU A 112 -1.26 -52.90 40.71
N MET A 113 0.01 -52.55 40.92
CA MET A 113 0.54 -52.23 42.25
C MET A 113 -0.15 -51.01 42.87
N TYR A 114 -0.30 -49.91 42.12
CA TYR A 114 -1.02 -48.72 42.61
C TYR A 114 -2.49 -48.99 42.89
N PHE A 115 -3.16 -49.80 42.06
CA PHE A 115 -4.53 -50.22 42.27
C PHE A 115 -4.69 -51.00 43.58
N LEU A 116 -3.84 -52.00 43.82
CA LEU A 116 -3.89 -52.81 45.05
C LEU A 116 -3.61 -51.97 46.30
N ILE A 117 -2.64 -51.06 46.24
CA ILE A 117 -2.37 -50.11 47.34
C ILE A 117 -3.61 -49.24 47.61
N GLY A 118 -4.23 -48.71 46.56
CA GLY A 118 -5.45 -47.91 46.67
C GLY A 118 -6.59 -48.67 47.34
N VAL A 119 -6.82 -49.92 46.94
CA VAL A 119 -7.84 -50.80 47.55
C VAL A 119 -7.57 -51.01 49.04
N ILE A 120 -6.33 -51.31 49.42
CA ILE A 120 -5.94 -51.53 50.83
C ILE A 120 -6.17 -50.26 51.65
N VAL A 121 -5.70 -49.10 51.15
CA VAL A 121 -5.84 -47.81 51.85
C VAL A 121 -7.30 -47.45 52.06
N ILE A 122 -8.13 -47.55 51.00
CA ILE A 122 -9.57 -47.27 51.10
C ILE A 122 -10.25 -48.24 52.06
N SER A 123 -9.93 -49.52 52.00
CA SER A 123 -10.51 -50.53 52.90
C SER A 123 -10.17 -50.25 54.36
N LEU A 124 -8.92 -49.85 54.65
CA LEU A 124 -8.50 -49.47 56.00
C LEU A 124 -9.19 -48.20 56.49
N ILE A 125 -9.33 -47.19 55.62
CA ILE A 125 -10.08 -45.96 55.97
C ILE A 125 -11.52 -46.32 56.31
N ILE A 126 -12.20 -47.12 55.48
CA ILE A 126 -13.57 -47.55 55.76
C ILE A 126 -13.64 -48.33 57.08
N LEU A 127 -12.71 -49.25 57.31
CA LEU A 127 -12.66 -50.05 58.55
C LEU A 127 -12.40 -49.21 59.81
N LEU A 128 -11.65 -48.12 59.71
CA LEU A 128 -11.36 -47.24 60.84
C LEU A 128 -12.44 -46.18 61.09
N VAL A 129 -13.21 -45.83 60.06
CA VAL A 129 -14.30 -44.85 60.13
C VAL A 129 -15.62 -45.50 60.55
N LEU A 130 -15.83 -46.77 60.19
CA LEU A 130 -16.98 -47.58 60.59
C LEU A 130 -16.75 -48.20 61.98
#